data_AF-A0A4P8XKC2-F1
#
_entry.id   AF-A0A4P8XKC2-F1
#
_cell.length_a   1.000
_cell.length_b   1.000
_cell.length_c   1.000
_cell.angle_alpha   90.00
_cell.angle_beta   90.00
_cell.angle_gamma   90.00
#
_symmetry.space_group_name_H-M   'P 1'
#
loop_
_entity.id
_entity.type
_entity.pdbx_description
1 polymer ?
#
loop_
_entity_poly.entity_id
_entity_poly.type
_entity_poly.pdbx_seq_one_letter_code
_entity_poly.pdbx_strand_id
1 'polypeptide(L)'
;MRSIRHRTDATHYRVLPLDNDKLRLYFSIGRALLEAKQSGGDPFAAIESILPWQVFTDSVTEAEKLAQPVDFDYLPLIGDGFSQLRRYTPSLLESLQLKAAPTARDILEGVELLKSINQHQLRKVSEDAPTSFVRKRWENVVRTEDGFDRRFYEICVLSEMKNSLRSGDIWVQGSRQFKDFEEYLLPIPRFTNQRQRQELGLAVDTDCERFLEERLKILNSELIKTEQLAMQNELSDAVITDSGLNGMALLPASSPE
;
A
#
# COMPACT_ATOMS: atom_id res chain seq x y z
N MET A 1 46.07 -32.17 35.02
CA MET A 1 47.01 -31.34 35.81
C MET A 1 47.69 -30.34 34.88
N ARG A 2 47.81 -29.06 35.30
CA ARG A 2 48.23 -27.83 34.56
C ARG A 2 47.07 -27.18 33.78
N SER A 3 46.36 -26.17 34.28
CA SER A 3 46.69 -24.88 34.95
C SER A 3 47.18 -23.78 34.00
N ILE A 4 46.23 -22.88 33.69
CA ILE A 4 46.31 -21.41 33.64
C ILE A 4 47.27 -20.75 32.64
N ARG A 5 46.71 -19.99 31.69
CA ARG A 5 46.85 -18.52 31.66
C ARG A 5 45.79 -17.86 30.78
N HIS A 6 44.87 -17.15 31.44
CA HIS A 6 44.04 -16.11 30.83
C HIS A 6 44.95 -15.03 30.24
N ARG A 7 44.74 -14.69 28.97
CA ARG A 7 45.18 -13.42 28.40
C ARG A 7 43.92 -12.67 27.99
N THR A 8 43.53 -11.75 28.86
CA THR A 8 42.63 -10.64 28.56
C THR A 8 43.32 -9.75 27.54
N ASP A 9 42.86 -9.78 26.29
CA ASP A 9 43.05 -8.67 25.37
C ASP A 9 41.69 -8.01 25.16
N ALA A 10 41.62 -6.79 25.70
CA ALA A 10 40.52 -5.86 25.56
C ALA A 10 40.66 -5.14 24.21
N THR A 11 39.69 -5.32 23.33
CA THR A 11 39.29 -4.36 22.28
C THR A 11 37.99 -4.88 21.65
N HIS A 12 36.93 -4.94 22.46
CA HIS A 12 35.57 -5.04 21.96
C HIS A 12 35.02 -3.62 21.85
N TYR A 13 35.27 -2.95 20.71
CA TYR A 13 34.39 -1.87 20.29
C TYR A 13 33.05 -2.52 19.96
N ARG A 14 32.16 -2.58 20.96
CA ARG A 14 30.77 -2.92 20.75
C ARG A 14 30.19 -1.88 19.82
N VAL A 15 29.90 -2.27 18.59
CA VAL A 15 28.92 -1.58 17.75
C VAL A 15 27.57 -1.83 18.44
N LEU A 16 27.21 -0.94 19.36
CA LEU A 16 25.89 -0.91 20.00
C LEU A 16 24.85 -0.36 18.99
N PRO A 17 23.55 -0.67 19.12
CA PRO A 17 22.55 -0.27 18.13
C PRO A 17 22.44 1.26 18.08
N LEU A 18 22.90 1.85 16.97
CA LEU A 18 23.32 3.25 16.85
C LEU A 18 22.19 4.29 16.76
N ASP A 19 20.91 3.91 16.72
CA ASP A 19 19.84 4.86 16.34
C ASP A 19 19.17 5.57 17.53
N ASN A 20 18.86 4.87 18.63
CA ASN A 20 18.05 5.46 19.71
C ASN A 20 18.86 6.40 20.63
N ASP A 21 20.12 6.07 20.91
CA ASP A 21 20.97 6.87 21.80
C ASP A 21 21.35 8.22 21.18
N LYS A 22 21.53 8.28 19.85
CA LYS A 22 21.74 9.52 19.12
C LYS A 22 20.50 10.41 19.09
N LEU A 23 19.31 9.82 18.90
CA LEU A 23 18.06 10.56 18.98
C LEU A 23 17.83 11.15 20.38
N ARG A 24 18.17 10.41 21.44
CA ARG A 24 18.13 10.92 22.82
C ARG A 24 19.13 12.04 23.05
N LEU A 25 20.33 11.93 22.50
CA LEU A 25 21.34 12.99 22.55
C LEU A 25 20.82 14.27 21.90
N TYR A 26 20.33 14.22 20.66
CA TYR A 26 19.78 15.41 19.99
C TYR A 26 18.53 15.97 20.66
N PHE A 27 17.68 15.12 21.25
CA PHE A 27 16.56 15.58 22.07
C PHE A 27 17.04 16.36 23.30
N SER A 28 18.05 15.87 24.01
CA SER A 28 18.61 16.56 25.18
C SER A 28 19.24 17.91 24.82
N ILE A 29 19.98 17.96 23.71
CA ILE A 29 20.57 19.19 23.17
C ILE A 29 19.47 20.19 22.78
N GLY A 30 18.44 19.73 22.08
CA GLY A 30 17.29 20.56 21.72
C GLY A 30 16.55 21.13 22.93
N ARG A 31 16.43 20.35 24.01
CA ARG A 31 15.84 20.82 25.28
C ARG A 31 16.68 21.90 25.96
N ALA A 32 17.99 21.68 26.09
CA ALA A 32 18.88 22.69 26.67
C ALA A 32 18.91 23.99 25.86
N LEU A 33 18.83 23.92 24.53
CA LEU A 33 18.73 25.11 23.68
C LEU A 33 17.40 25.86 23.86
N LEU A 34 16.29 25.14 24.01
CA LEU A 34 14.99 25.75 24.29
C LEU A 34 14.96 26.43 25.67
N GLU A 35 15.54 25.79 26.68
CA GLU A 35 15.66 26.36 28.03
C GLU A 35 16.56 27.60 28.03
N ALA A 36 17.73 27.54 27.39
CA ALA A 36 18.64 28.68 27.25
C ALA A 36 17.96 29.86 26.54
N LYS A 37 17.16 29.61 25.49
CA LYS A 37 16.41 30.66 24.80
C LYS A 37 15.34 31.31 25.69
N GLN A 38 14.69 30.53 26.56
CA GLN A 38 13.67 31.04 27.49
C GLN A 38 14.29 31.83 28.64
N SER A 39 15.45 31.40 29.14
CA SER A 39 16.16 32.05 30.24
C SER A 39 17.12 33.17 29.79
N GLY A 40 17.26 33.40 28.48
CA GLY A 40 18.22 34.35 27.92
C GLY A 40 19.68 33.94 28.10
N GLY A 41 19.95 32.65 28.30
CA GLY A 41 21.29 32.08 28.43
C GLY A 41 22.00 31.88 27.09
N ASP A 42 23.31 31.63 27.14
CA ASP A 42 24.12 31.34 25.94
C ASP A 42 23.81 29.94 25.37
N PRO A 43 23.37 29.84 24.11
CA PRO A 43 23.11 28.56 23.44
C PRO A 43 24.33 27.64 23.36
N PHE A 44 25.55 28.19 23.22
CA PHE A 44 26.77 27.38 23.11
C PHE A 44 27.16 26.78 24.45
N ALA A 45 27.14 27.57 25.52
CA ALA A 45 27.33 27.08 26.88
C ALA A 45 26.29 26.00 27.28
N ALA A 46 25.05 26.11 26.78
CA ALA A 46 24.02 25.10 27.02
C ALA A 46 24.33 23.75 26.35
N ILE A 47 24.89 23.76 25.14
CA ILE A 47 25.35 22.54 24.45
C ILE A 47 26.55 21.93 25.20
N GLU A 48 27.53 22.76 25.57
CA GLU A 48 28.73 22.34 26.28
C GLU A 48 28.46 21.76 27.68
N SER A 49 27.32 22.13 28.29
CA SER A 49 26.87 21.55 29.55
C SER A 49 26.45 20.08 29.44
N ILE A 50 26.07 19.63 28.23
CA ILE A 50 25.66 18.25 27.95
C ILE A 50 26.85 17.44 27.43
N LEU A 51 27.63 18.00 26.50
CA LEU A 51 28.80 17.33 25.94
C LEU A 51 29.85 18.32 25.42
N PRO A 52 31.15 17.96 25.39
CA PRO A 52 32.19 18.81 24.84
C PRO A 52 31.94 19.16 23.36
N TRP A 53 32.29 20.38 22.95
CA TRP A 53 32.05 20.88 21.59
C TRP A 53 32.65 19.99 20.49
N GLN A 54 33.83 19.42 20.73
CA GLN A 54 34.47 18.50 19.78
C GLN A 54 33.64 17.22 19.59
N VAL A 55 33.11 16.65 20.67
CA VAL A 55 32.27 15.46 20.64
C VAL A 55 30.92 15.76 19.97
N PHE A 56 30.38 16.97 20.16
CA PHE A 56 29.20 17.42 19.44
C PHE A 56 29.44 17.50 17.94
N THR A 57 30.56 18.11 17.54
CA THR A 57 30.98 18.18 16.13
C THR A 57 31.08 16.80 15.51
N ASP A 58 31.78 15.87 16.18
CA ASP A 58 31.92 14.48 15.72
C ASP A 58 30.56 13.78 15.62
N SER A 59 29.66 14.00 16.58
CA SER A 59 28.31 13.44 16.56
C SER A 59 27.50 13.92 15.36
N VAL A 60 27.57 15.22 15.03
CA VAL A 60 26.86 15.81 13.87
C VAL A 60 27.38 15.22 12.57
N THR A 61 28.69 15.10 12.39
CA THR A 61 29.28 14.46 11.20
C THR A 61 28.90 12.98 11.10
N GLU A 62 28.79 12.28 12.23
CA GLU A 62 28.36 10.89 12.23
C GLU A 62 26.86 10.73 11.96
N ALA A 63 26.02 11.64 12.49
CA ALA A 63 24.60 11.67 12.18
C ALA A 63 24.33 12.08 10.74
N GLU A 64 25.15 12.95 10.14
CA GLU A 64 25.09 13.27 8.70
C GLU A 64 25.37 12.03 7.83
N LYS A 65 26.28 11.15 8.26
CA LYS A 65 26.54 9.86 7.57
C LYS A 65 25.41 8.84 7.74
N LEU A 66 24.67 8.91 8.86
CA LEU A 66 23.53 8.02 9.15
C LEU A 66 22.22 8.54 8.58
N ALA A 67 22.06 9.85 8.48
CA ALA A 67 20.91 10.50 7.90
C ALA A 67 20.89 10.14 6.41
N GLN A 68 19.96 9.26 6.05
CA GLN A 68 19.66 9.02 4.65
C GLN A 68 19.25 10.35 4.00
N PRO A 69 19.73 10.66 2.78
CA PRO A 69 19.24 11.80 2.01
C PRO A 69 17.71 11.79 1.96
N VAL A 70 17.08 12.96 1.93
CA VAL A 70 15.61 13.07 1.82
C VAL A 70 15.08 12.34 0.57
N ASP A 71 15.91 12.22 -0.47
CA ASP A 71 15.62 11.51 -1.72
C ASP A 71 16.14 10.06 -1.75
N PHE A 72 16.44 9.45 -0.60
CA PHE A 72 16.93 8.07 -0.55
C PHE A 72 15.90 7.09 -1.12
N ASP A 73 16.21 6.54 -2.29
CA ASP A 73 15.42 5.48 -2.89
C ASP A 73 15.92 4.11 -2.44
N TYR A 74 15.00 3.28 -1.95
CA TYR A 74 15.27 1.90 -1.56
C TYR A 74 15.40 0.97 -2.77
N LEU A 75 14.99 1.39 -3.98
CA LEU A 75 15.02 0.55 -5.17
C LEU A 75 16.41 -0.06 -5.48
N PRO A 76 17.54 0.67 -5.39
CA PRO A 76 18.86 0.09 -5.60
C PRO A 76 19.18 -1.05 -4.64
N LEU A 77 18.72 -0.99 -3.38
CA LEU A 77 18.92 -2.05 -2.38
C LEU A 77 18.17 -3.34 -2.73
N ILE A 78 17.07 -3.25 -3.49
CA ILE A 78 16.33 -4.43 -3.94
C ILE A 78 17.18 -5.29 -4.88
N GLY A 79 18.14 -4.67 -5.59
CA GLY A 79 19.11 -5.36 -6.43
C GLY A 79 19.93 -6.42 -5.68
N ASP A 80 20.21 -6.24 -4.39
CA ASP A 80 21.00 -7.19 -3.58
C ASP A 80 20.28 -8.53 -3.42
N GLY A 81 18.95 -8.50 -3.36
CA GLY A 81 18.09 -9.68 -3.28
C GLY A 81 17.93 -10.43 -4.62
N PHE A 82 18.37 -9.85 -5.74
CA PHE A 82 18.15 -10.40 -7.08
C PHE A 82 18.67 -11.84 -7.20
N SER A 83 19.85 -12.12 -6.64
CA SER A 83 20.47 -13.44 -6.70
C SER A 83 19.65 -14.54 -6.05
N GLN A 84 18.92 -14.22 -4.97
CA GLN A 84 18.04 -15.16 -4.28
C GLN A 84 16.77 -15.38 -5.10
N LEU A 85 16.19 -14.28 -5.57
CA LEU A 85 14.98 -14.24 -6.38
C LEU A 85 15.15 -15.10 -7.66
N ARG A 86 16.31 -14.94 -8.30
CA ARG A 86 16.66 -15.63 -9.54
C ARG A 86 16.76 -17.15 -9.42
N ARG A 87 16.96 -17.71 -8.22
CA ARG A 87 17.08 -19.17 -8.01
C ARG A 87 15.77 -19.90 -8.26
N TYR A 88 14.64 -19.25 -7.99
CA TYR A 88 13.33 -19.88 -8.12
C TYR A 88 12.46 -19.26 -9.22
N THR A 89 12.71 -18.01 -9.61
CA THR A 89 11.91 -17.32 -10.63
C THR A 89 11.72 -18.12 -11.92
N PRO A 90 12.77 -18.70 -12.55
CA PRO A 90 12.57 -19.43 -13.79
C PRO A 90 11.58 -20.59 -13.65
N SER A 91 11.77 -21.45 -12.64
CA SER A 91 10.88 -22.59 -12.37
C SER A 91 9.47 -22.14 -11.99
N LEU A 92 9.35 -21.03 -11.24
CA LEU A 92 8.07 -20.44 -10.89
C LEU A 92 7.31 -20.03 -12.16
N LEU A 93 7.93 -19.23 -13.03
CA LEU A 93 7.28 -18.74 -14.24
C LEU A 93 6.90 -19.88 -15.18
N GLU A 94 7.74 -20.90 -15.34
CA GLU A 94 7.43 -22.08 -16.16
C GLU A 94 6.26 -22.91 -15.61
N SER A 95 6.14 -23.02 -14.28
CA SER A 95 5.08 -23.79 -13.64
C SER A 95 3.69 -23.12 -13.71
N LEU A 96 3.66 -21.80 -13.86
CA LEU A 96 2.43 -21.02 -13.80
C LEU A 96 1.86 -20.78 -15.21
N GLN A 97 0.67 -21.33 -15.46
CA GLN A 97 -0.14 -21.00 -16.63
C GLN A 97 -0.90 -19.70 -16.38
N LEU A 98 -0.24 -18.58 -16.66
CA LEU A 98 -0.78 -17.24 -16.46
C LEU A 98 -1.69 -16.82 -17.62
N LYS A 99 -2.77 -16.13 -17.28
CA LYS A 99 -3.67 -15.43 -18.21
C LYS A 99 -3.87 -14.01 -17.70
N ALA A 100 -4.18 -13.09 -18.61
CA ALA A 100 -4.30 -11.67 -18.29
C ALA A 100 -5.54 -11.05 -18.92
N ALA A 101 -6.13 -10.10 -18.19
CA ALA A 101 -7.12 -9.17 -18.70
C ALA A 101 -6.49 -8.27 -19.76
N PRO A 102 -7.29 -7.60 -20.63
CA PRO A 102 -6.76 -6.71 -21.66
C PRO A 102 -5.82 -5.61 -21.11
N THR A 103 -6.06 -5.14 -19.89
CA THR A 103 -5.28 -4.10 -19.19
C THR A 103 -3.91 -4.58 -18.72
N ALA A 104 -3.70 -5.88 -18.54
CA ALA A 104 -2.46 -6.46 -18.02
C ALA A 104 -1.70 -7.32 -19.06
N ARG A 105 -2.06 -7.20 -20.35
CA ARG A 105 -1.39 -7.93 -21.43
C ARG A 105 0.10 -7.66 -21.50
N ASP A 106 0.50 -6.39 -21.40
CA ASP A 106 1.91 -6.00 -21.50
C ASP A 106 2.75 -6.57 -20.35
N ILE A 107 2.15 -6.79 -19.17
CA ILE A 107 2.81 -7.47 -18.04
C ILE A 107 3.01 -8.94 -18.38
N LEU A 108 1.99 -9.60 -18.95
CA LEU A 108 2.09 -10.99 -19.38
C LEU A 108 3.13 -11.17 -20.49
N GLU A 109 3.18 -10.25 -21.47
CA GLU A 109 4.22 -10.22 -22.49
C GLU A 109 5.61 -10.04 -21.87
N GLY A 110 5.75 -9.19 -20.85
CA GLY A 110 6.99 -9.06 -20.08
C GLY A 110 7.39 -10.36 -19.39
N VAL A 111 6.44 -11.11 -18.84
CA VAL A 111 6.68 -12.44 -18.25
C VAL A 111 7.12 -13.46 -19.31
N GLU A 112 6.48 -13.49 -20.48
CA GLU A 112 6.87 -14.37 -21.57
C GLU A 112 8.25 -14.01 -22.14
N LEU A 113 8.59 -12.73 -22.21
CA LEU A 113 9.94 -12.26 -22.53
C LEU A 113 10.96 -12.78 -21.51
N LEU A 114 10.66 -12.70 -20.21
CA LEU A 114 11.54 -13.26 -19.17
C LEU A 114 11.72 -14.77 -19.33
N LYS A 115 10.64 -15.53 -19.61
CA LYS A 115 10.74 -16.98 -19.89
C LYS A 115 11.67 -17.26 -21.07
N SER A 116 11.51 -16.53 -22.17
CA SER A 116 12.38 -16.63 -23.36
C SER A 116 13.84 -16.34 -23.02
N ILE A 117 14.11 -15.24 -22.30
CA ILE A 117 15.46 -14.88 -21.84
C ILE A 117 16.07 -15.99 -20.97
N ASN A 118 15.26 -16.64 -20.12
CA ASN A 118 15.70 -17.72 -19.25
C ASN A 118 16.05 -18.97 -20.04
N GLN A 119 15.17 -19.36 -20.96
CA GLN A 119 15.32 -20.54 -21.81
C GLN A 119 16.56 -20.43 -22.70
N HIS A 120 16.79 -19.26 -23.29
CA HIS A 120 17.91 -19.00 -24.19
C HIS A 120 19.18 -18.48 -23.48
N GLN A 121 19.15 -18.34 -22.16
CA GLN A 121 20.23 -17.77 -21.34
C GLN A 121 20.77 -16.42 -21.87
N LEU A 122 19.89 -15.60 -22.45
CA LEU A 122 20.23 -14.28 -22.99
C LEU A 122 20.68 -13.37 -21.86
N ARG A 123 21.68 -12.53 -22.09
CA ARG A 123 22.20 -11.60 -21.07
C ARG A 123 21.49 -10.25 -21.06
N LYS A 124 21.00 -9.80 -22.20
CA LYS A 124 20.32 -8.51 -22.39
C LYS A 124 18.82 -8.71 -22.57
N VAL A 125 18.06 -7.71 -22.15
CA VAL A 125 16.64 -7.54 -22.49
C VAL A 125 16.60 -6.82 -23.84
N SER A 126 15.62 -7.16 -24.70
CA SER A 126 15.45 -6.48 -26.00
C SER A 126 15.03 -5.03 -25.81
N GLU A 127 15.42 -4.14 -26.73
CA GLU A 127 14.94 -2.74 -26.76
C GLU A 127 13.42 -2.66 -26.95
N ASP A 128 12.83 -3.64 -27.64
CA ASP A 128 11.38 -3.75 -27.86
C ASP A 128 10.62 -4.33 -26.66
N ALA A 129 11.25 -4.42 -25.48
CA ALA A 129 10.61 -4.98 -24.31
C ALA A 129 9.40 -4.13 -23.86
N PRO A 130 8.30 -4.78 -23.43
CA PRO A 130 7.12 -4.05 -22.97
C PRO A 130 7.47 -3.27 -21.70
N THR A 131 7.09 -1.99 -21.70
CA THR A 131 7.41 -1.03 -20.62
C THR A 131 6.23 -0.17 -20.17
N SER A 132 5.04 -0.35 -20.75
CA SER A 132 3.85 0.43 -20.40
C SER A 132 3.44 0.30 -18.92
N PHE A 133 3.74 -0.84 -18.30
CA PHE A 133 3.48 -1.11 -16.89
C PHE A 133 4.58 -0.56 -15.95
N VAL A 134 5.70 -0.09 -16.48
CA VAL A 134 6.83 0.42 -15.69
C VAL A 134 6.46 1.79 -15.14
N ARG A 135 6.24 1.86 -13.82
CA ARG A 135 5.94 3.12 -13.14
C ARG A 135 7.17 4.03 -13.13
N LYS A 136 6.97 5.36 -13.09
CA LYS A 136 8.03 6.38 -13.03
C LYS A 136 9.16 6.09 -12.04
N ARG A 137 8.82 5.53 -10.87
CA ARG A 137 9.80 5.17 -9.83
C ARG A 137 10.83 4.14 -10.34
N TRP A 138 10.39 3.17 -11.13
CA TRP A 138 11.25 2.12 -11.70
C TRP A 138 12.02 2.60 -12.93
N GLU A 139 11.55 3.63 -13.63
CA GLU A 139 12.11 4.04 -14.91
C GLU A 139 13.61 4.38 -14.82
N ASN A 140 14.01 5.09 -13.76
CA ASN A 140 15.40 5.49 -13.52
C ASN A 140 16.36 4.33 -13.25
N VAL A 141 15.87 3.18 -12.77
CA VAL A 141 16.69 2.00 -12.46
C VAL A 141 16.58 0.91 -13.53
N VAL A 142 15.47 0.89 -14.27
CA VAL A 142 15.21 -0.08 -15.34
C VAL A 142 15.85 0.37 -16.65
N ARG A 143 15.80 1.66 -16.99
CA ARG A 143 16.42 2.23 -18.19
C ARG A 143 17.80 2.79 -17.85
N THR A 144 18.79 2.36 -18.61
CA THR A 144 20.19 2.81 -18.53
C THR A 144 20.63 3.35 -19.90
N GLU A 145 21.77 4.04 -19.97
CA GLU A 145 22.31 4.58 -21.22
C GLU A 145 22.58 3.47 -22.27
N ASP A 146 22.89 2.25 -21.82
CA ASP A 146 23.20 1.08 -22.65
C ASP A 146 21.97 0.18 -22.95
N GLY A 147 20.76 0.66 -22.63
CA GLY A 147 19.50 -0.08 -22.76
C GLY A 147 18.91 -0.48 -21.41
N PHE A 148 18.25 -1.64 -21.34
CA PHE A 148 17.60 -2.09 -20.10
C PHE A 148 18.56 -2.80 -19.13
N ASP A 149 18.53 -2.41 -17.85
CA ASP A 149 19.11 -3.22 -16.78
C ASP A 149 18.23 -4.45 -16.56
N ARG A 150 18.76 -5.62 -16.92
CA ARG A 150 18.04 -6.89 -16.79
C ARG A 150 17.56 -7.16 -15.38
N ARG A 151 18.38 -6.88 -14.36
CA ARG A 151 18.07 -7.23 -12.97
C ARG A 151 16.87 -6.41 -12.51
N PHE A 152 16.90 -5.10 -12.75
CA PHE A 152 15.80 -4.22 -12.36
C PHE A 152 14.56 -4.44 -13.22
N TYR A 153 14.71 -4.73 -14.52
CA TYR A 153 13.58 -5.08 -15.38
C TYR A 153 12.88 -6.36 -14.88
N GLU A 154 13.64 -7.41 -14.56
CA GLU A 154 13.09 -8.68 -14.05
C GLU A 154 12.38 -8.48 -12.70
N ILE A 155 12.98 -7.73 -11.78
CA ILE A 155 12.33 -7.40 -10.50
C ILE A 155 11.05 -6.58 -10.72
N CYS A 156 11.08 -5.61 -11.64
CA CYS A 156 9.94 -4.78 -11.97
C CYS A 156 8.77 -5.61 -12.50
N VAL A 157 9.02 -6.49 -13.49
CA VAL A 157 8.02 -7.40 -14.05
C VAL A 157 7.41 -8.28 -12.95
N LEU A 158 8.24 -8.87 -12.08
CA LEU A 158 7.75 -9.74 -11.01
C LEU A 158 6.95 -8.99 -9.95
N SER A 159 7.34 -7.74 -9.66
CA SER A 159 6.60 -6.86 -8.75
C SER A 159 5.23 -6.49 -9.32
N GLU A 160 5.16 -6.10 -10.59
CA GLU A 160 3.88 -5.76 -11.22
C GLU A 160 3.03 -7.02 -11.47
N MET A 161 3.61 -8.15 -11.84
CA MET A 161 2.90 -9.44 -11.91
C MET A 161 2.26 -9.80 -10.57
N LYS A 162 2.99 -9.65 -9.45
CA LYS A 162 2.44 -9.87 -8.10
C LYS A 162 1.27 -8.91 -7.82
N ASN A 163 1.38 -7.65 -8.22
CA ASN A 163 0.30 -6.67 -8.03
C ASN A 163 -0.93 -7.04 -8.85
N SER A 164 -0.76 -7.44 -10.12
CA SER A 164 -1.83 -7.85 -11.01
C SER A 164 -2.50 -9.16 -10.59
N LEU A 165 -1.74 -10.11 -10.02
CA LEU A 165 -2.32 -11.30 -9.37
C LEU A 165 -3.20 -10.92 -8.18
N ARG A 166 -2.83 -9.87 -7.42
CA ARG A 166 -3.60 -9.40 -6.27
C ARG A 166 -4.85 -8.62 -6.67
N SER A 167 -4.80 -7.85 -7.76
CA SER A 167 -5.98 -7.12 -8.28
C SER A 167 -6.94 -8.04 -9.05
N GLY A 168 -6.45 -9.17 -9.55
CA GLY A 168 -7.22 -10.08 -10.40
C GLY A 168 -7.08 -9.78 -11.90
N ASP A 169 -6.24 -8.81 -12.29
CA ASP A 169 -5.95 -8.53 -13.70
C ASP A 169 -5.12 -9.65 -14.36
N ILE A 170 -4.38 -10.41 -13.56
CA ILE A 170 -3.71 -11.66 -13.95
C ILE A 170 -4.24 -12.79 -13.08
N TRP A 171 -4.45 -13.96 -13.67
CA TRP A 171 -4.87 -15.16 -12.97
C TRP A 171 -4.08 -16.39 -13.42
N VAL A 172 -4.11 -17.43 -12.59
CA VAL A 172 -3.44 -18.70 -12.83
C VAL A 172 -4.51 -19.75 -13.14
N GLN A 173 -4.39 -20.39 -14.30
CA GLN A 173 -5.31 -21.46 -14.69
C GLN A 173 -5.27 -22.60 -13.67
N GLY A 174 -6.45 -23.03 -13.19
CA GLY A 174 -6.58 -24.08 -12.17
C GLY A 174 -6.38 -23.60 -10.74
N SER A 175 -6.07 -22.32 -10.51
CA SER A 175 -5.97 -21.76 -9.17
C SER A 175 -7.35 -21.51 -8.55
N ARG A 176 -7.48 -21.83 -7.26
CA ARG A 176 -8.67 -21.51 -6.46
C ARG A 176 -8.64 -20.10 -5.89
N GLN A 177 -7.44 -19.54 -5.70
CA GLN A 177 -7.23 -18.24 -5.07
C GLN A 177 -7.02 -17.13 -6.10
N PHE A 178 -6.25 -17.42 -7.15
CA PHE A 178 -5.91 -16.49 -8.22
C PHE A 178 -6.63 -16.90 -9.50
N LYS A 179 -7.97 -16.84 -9.45
CA LYS A 179 -8.87 -17.25 -10.54
C LYS A 179 -9.33 -16.02 -11.31
N ASP A 180 -9.76 -16.22 -12.55
CA ASP A 180 -10.43 -15.20 -13.35
C ASP A 180 -11.58 -14.57 -12.54
N PHE A 181 -11.62 -13.25 -12.49
CA PHE A 181 -12.67 -12.52 -11.79
C PHE A 181 -14.06 -12.84 -12.37
N GLU A 182 -14.16 -12.97 -13.70
CA GLU A 182 -15.44 -13.26 -14.36
C GLU A 182 -15.99 -14.63 -13.97
N GLU A 183 -15.14 -15.58 -13.58
CA GLU A 183 -15.57 -16.89 -13.12
C GLU A 183 -16.20 -16.90 -11.72
N TYR A 184 -16.09 -15.80 -10.96
CA TYR A 184 -16.85 -15.61 -9.72
C TYR A 184 -18.23 -15.00 -9.98
N LEU A 185 -18.43 -14.39 -11.15
CA LEU A 185 -19.69 -13.75 -11.50
C LEU A 185 -20.68 -14.75 -12.10
N LEU A 186 -21.96 -14.41 -12.03
CA LEU A 186 -22.97 -15.15 -12.77
C LEU A 186 -22.72 -14.94 -14.28
N PRO A 187 -22.58 -16.00 -15.09
CA PRO A 187 -22.34 -15.84 -16.52
C PRO A 187 -23.45 -15.00 -17.17
N ILE A 188 -23.07 -14.04 -18.02
CA ILE A 188 -24.02 -13.12 -18.66
C ILE A 188 -25.23 -13.83 -19.29
N PRO A 189 -25.07 -14.96 -20.04
CA PRO A 189 -26.22 -15.64 -20.61
C PRO A 189 -27.20 -16.17 -19.54
N ARG A 190 -26.67 -16.65 -18.42
CA ARG A 190 -27.47 -17.14 -17.29
C ARG A 190 -28.14 -15.97 -16.56
N PHE A 191 -27.41 -14.89 -16.33
CA PHE A 191 -27.96 -13.66 -15.77
C PHE A 191 -29.12 -13.11 -16.60
N THR A 192 -28.93 -12.96 -17.92
CA THR A 192 -29.96 -12.46 -18.83
C THR A 192 -31.19 -13.37 -18.82
N ASN A 193 -31.00 -14.69 -18.80
CA ASN A 193 -32.10 -15.65 -18.72
C ASN A 193 -32.88 -15.54 -17.40
N GLN A 194 -32.18 -15.50 -16.26
CA GLN A 194 -32.81 -15.35 -14.94
C GLN A 194 -33.51 -14.01 -14.80
N ARG A 195 -32.93 -12.93 -15.35
CA ARG A 195 -33.56 -11.60 -15.37
C ARG A 195 -34.87 -11.61 -16.16
N GLN A 196 -34.89 -12.20 -17.35
CA GLN A 196 -36.10 -12.30 -18.17
C GLN A 196 -37.20 -13.13 -17.51
N ARG A 197 -36.82 -14.14 -16.72
CA ARG A 197 -37.75 -15.00 -15.99
C ARG A 197 -38.13 -14.48 -14.60
N GLN A 198 -37.57 -13.34 -14.18
CA GLN A 198 -37.72 -12.80 -12.82
C GLN A 198 -37.27 -13.78 -11.72
N GLU A 199 -36.29 -14.64 -12.02
CA GLU A 199 -35.76 -15.70 -11.15
C GLU A 199 -34.44 -15.30 -10.47
N LEU A 200 -34.09 -14.02 -10.45
CA LEU A 200 -32.85 -13.53 -9.84
C LEU A 200 -32.83 -13.66 -8.31
N GLY A 201 -33.97 -13.92 -7.66
CA GLY A 201 -34.08 -14.06 -6.21
C GLY A 201 -33.81 -12.76 -5.45
N LEU A 202 -33.94 -11.61 -6.11
CA LEU A 202 -33.80 -10.29 -5.50
C LEU A 202 -35.14 -9.89 -4.86
N ALA A 203 -35.09 -9.35 -3.65
CA ALA A 203 -36.27 -8.88 -2.92
C ALA A 203 -36.84 -7.54 -3.44
N VAL A 204 -36.29 -7.02 -4.54
CA VAL A 204 -36.64 -5.73 -5.14
C VAL A 204 -37.03 -5.92 -6.59
N ASP A 205 -37.90 -5.07 -7.11
CA ASP A 205 -38.23 -5.08 -8.53
C ASP A 205 -36.94 -4.84 -9.36
N THR A 206 -36.79 -5.64 -10.40
CA THR A 206 -35.65 -5.60 -11.32
C THR A 206 -35.87 -4.60 -12.47
N ASP A 207 -37.10 -4.07 -12.58
CA ASP A 207 -37.44 -2.92 -13.40
C ASP A 207 -37.16 -1.62 -12.63
N CYS A 208 -36.24 -0.81 -13.17
CA CYS A 208 -35.77 0.41 -12.53
C CYS A 208 -36.89 1.45 -12.38
N GLU A 209 -37.73 1.62 -13.40
CA GLU A 209 -38.79 2.64 -13.36
C GLU A 209 -39.84 2.25 -12.33
N ARG A 210 -40.27 0.98 -12.31
CA ARG A 210 -41.22 0.49 -11.31
C ARG A 210 -40.67 0.56 -9.90
N PHE A 211 -39.42 0.15 -9.70
CA PHE A 211 -38.75 0.27 -8.41
C PHE A 211 -38.73 1.73 -7.92
N LEU A 212 -38.37 2.68 -8.79
CA LEU A 212 -38.34 4.09 -8.44
C LEU A 212 -39.74 4.64 -8.14
N GLU A 213 -40.75 4.28 -8.92
CA GLU A 213 -42.14 4.67 -8.67
C GLU A 213 -42.64 4.16 -7.32
N GLU A 214 -42.37 2.90 -6.98
CA GLU A 214 -42.71 2.31 -5.69
C GLU A 214 -42.00 3.03 -4.54
N ARG A 215 -40.71 3.31 -4.68
CA ARG A 215 -39.93 4.06 -3.67
C ARG A 215 -40.44 5.49 -3.49
N LEU A 216 -40.80 6.18 -4.58
CA LEU A 216 -41.39 7.52 -4.54
C LEU A 216 -42.78 7.51 -3.90
N LYS A 217 -43.60 6.49 -4.16
CA LYS A 217 -44.91 6.33 -3.49
C LYS A 217 -44.74 6.13 -1.98
N ILE A 218 -43.81 5.27 -1.57
CA ILE A 218 -43.49 5.05 -0.16
C ILE A 218 -43.02 6.36 0.46
N LEU A 219 -42.04 7.03 -0.15
CA LEU A 219 -41.51 8.32 0.33
C LEU A 219 -42.62 9.36 0.48
N ASN A 220 -43.49 9.51 -0.52
CA ASN A 220 -44.58 10.48 -0.46
C ASN A 220 -45.59 10.14 0.65
N SER A 221 -45.89 8.85 0.83
CA SER A 221 -46.78 8.41 1.90
C SER A 221 -46.20 8.67 3.29
N GLU A 222 -44.90 8.45 3.47
CA GLU A 222 -44.21 8.74 4.74
C GLU A 222 -44.11 10.26 4.97
N LEU A 223 -43.84 11.05 3.92
CA LEU A 223 -43.85 12.51 4.03
C LEU A 223 -45.21 13.04 4.49
N ILE A 224 -46.31 12.56 3.89
CA ILE A 224 -47.67 12.95 4.30
C ILE A 224 -47.94 12.57 5.76
N LYS A 225 -47.55 11.36 6.18
CA LYS A 225 -47.69 10.93 7.59
C LYS A 225 -46.87 11.83 8.51
N THR A 226 -45.63 12.15 8.15
CA THR A 226 -44.79 13.04 8.97
C THR A 226 -45.35 14.45 9.04
N GLU A 227 -45.95 14.97 7.96
CA GLU A 227 -46.61 16.28 7.95
C GLU A 227 -47.84 16.29 8.89
N GLN A 228 -48.66 15.23 8.88
CA GLN A 228 -49.79 15.10 9.79
C GLN A 228 -49.36 15.03 11.26
N LEU A 229 -48.36 14.21 11.56
CA LEU A 229 -47.80 14.09 12.91
C LEU A 229 -47.14 15.41 13.36
N ALA A 230 -46.49 16.12 12.44
CA ALA A 230 -45.92 17.44 12.68
C ALA A 230 -47.00 18.47 13.06
N MET A 231 -48.12 18.51 12.33
CA MET A 231 -49.25 19.41 12.64
C MET A 231 -49.89 19.10 13.99
N GLN A 232 -49.91 17.83 14.40
CA GLN A 232 -50.47 17.39 15.68
C GLN A 232 -49.46 17.46 16.83
N ASN A 233 -48.20 17.83 16.54
CA ASN A 233 -47.08 17.81 17.47
C ASN A 233 -46.84 16.44 18.13
N GLU A 234 -47.11 15.37 17.36
CA GLU A 234 -47.01 13.95 17.76
C GLU A 234 -45.80 13.23 17.14
N LEU A 235 -44.85 13.99 16.58
CA LEU A 235 -43.59 13.44 16.08
C LEU A 235 -42.79 12.83 17.25
N SER A 236 -42.35 11.57 17.10
CA SER A 236 -41.67 10.81 18.16
C SER A 236 -40.34 11.40 18.58
N ASP A 237 -39.58 11.98 17.64
CA ASP A 237 -38.17 12.37 17.83
C ASP A 237 -37.87 13.84 17.47
N ALA A 238 -38.90 14.63 17.17
CA ALA A 238 -38.76 16.04 16.79
C ALA A 238 -39.95 16.88 17.27
N VAL A 239 -39.71 18.12 17.72
CA VAL A 239 -40.75 19.08 18.10
C VAL A 239 -40.58 20.33 17.25
N ILE A 240 -41.67 20.81 16.65
CA ILE A 240 -41.66 22.05 15.87
C ILE A 240 -42.09 23.20 16.80
N THR A 241 -41.15 24.11 17.07
CA THR A 241 -41.37 25.31 17.90
C THR A 241 -41.34 26.59 17.05
N ASP A 242 -41.83 27.71 17.57
CA ASP A 242 -41.83 29.01 16.86
C ASP A 242 -40.42 29.50 16.45
N SER A 243 -39.36 28.94 17.06
CA SER A 243 -37.95 29.22 16.74
C SER A 243 -37.32 28.21 15.78
N GLY A 244 -38.08 27.21 15.31
CA GLY A 244 -37.62 26.15 14.39
C GLY A 244 -37.80 24.73 14.93
N LEU A 245 -37.23 23.77 14.20
CA LEU A 245 -37.31 22.33 14.50
C LEU A 245 -36.25 21.96 15.56
N ASN A 246 -36.69 21.45 16.71
CA ASN A 246 -35.84 21.05 17.83
C ASN A 246 -35.97 19.54 18.07
N GLY A 247 -34.85 18.82 18.01
CA GLY A 247 -34.78 17.37 18.17
C GLY A 247 -34.38 16.67 16.87
N MET A 248 -33.17 16.09 16.87
CA MET A 248 -32.70 15.17 15.85
C MET A 248 -31.90 14.09 16.56
N ALA A 249 -32.58 13.15 17.22
CA ALA A 249 -31.94 11.92 17.60
C ALA A 249 -31.82 11.05 16.34
N LEU A 250 -30.61 10.98 15.78
CA LEU A 250 -30.29 10.02 14.71
C LEU A 250 -30.53 8.61 15.28
N LEU A 251 -31.64 7.96 14.91
CA LEU A 251 -31.86 6.56 15.23
C LEU A 251 -30.75 5.69 14.62
N PRO A 252 -30.18 4.71 15.35
CA PRO A 252 -29.26 3.75 14.77
C PRO A 252 -30.00 2.87 13.75
N ALA A 253 -29.37 2.63 12.61
CA ALA A 253 -29.93 1.86 11.51
C ALA A 253 -30.42 0.48 11.97
N SER A 254 -31.73 0.27 11.98
CA SER A 254 -32.33 -1.05 12.11
C SER A 254 -32.16 -1.81 10.78
N SER A 255 -31.43 -2.92 10.86
CA SER A 255 -31.28 -3.88 9.75
C SER A 255 -32.59 -4.66 9.56
N PRO A 256 -33.02 -4.95 8.32
CA PRO A 256 -34.20 -5.77 8.09
C PRO A 256 -33.85 -7.26 8.28
N GLU A 257 -34.75 -7.99 8.96
CA GLU A 257 -34.87 -9.46 8.91
C GLU A 257 -35.47 -9.92 7.58
#